data_AF-A0A5M5C3F9-F1
#
_entry.id   AF-A0A5M5C3F9-F1
#
_cell.length_a   1.000
_cell.length_b   1.000
_cell.length_c   1.000
_cell.angle_alpha   90.00
_cell.angle_beta   90.00
_cell.angle_gamma   90.00
#
_symmetry.space_group_name_H-M   'P 1'
#
loop_
_entity.id
_entity.type
_entity.pdbx_description
1 polymer ?
#
loop_
_entity_poly.entity_id
_entity_poly.type
_entity_poly.pdbx_seq_one_letter_code
_entity_poly.pdbx_strand_id
1 'polypeptide(L)'
;MIKLYFKQAFHLLGENKLLSSISIIGTALAIAMIMVIVITLRATIAPFAPETHRDRMLIFRFAGLQSKSNVNWQSNGPIGYNTAKACFKAMTIPEAVSITNIWQETMLAAKPAGEMESCSVLQTDEAFWKIFEFEFLSGKPYDNADFDAGAAKAVISEDMARRLFGTSEVVGKTFLLNHSAYIVCGVVRPVSKLAKYAYAQVWIPLSSTSAFTATWGDDNIMGMTAVYILAKSKDDFPAIRQEADRLRAIFMAGHPNFDLLYRGQPDTYFVAAQRYSANNPPAVKEAVRQYILTLLVLLIVPAVNLSGLTLSRMRKRISEIGVRKAFGAPRRELMMQVLSENMLYSLFGGILGLVLSYVAAFLLGGMLFSVDFVSNGVEDLRTMCVDLLFDPTVFLLAFLACFLLNLLSAAIPAWRVIRTNIVDAINER
;
A
#
# COMPACT_ATOMS: atom_id res chain seq x y z
N MET A 1 15.57 6.77 43.93
CA MET A 1 14.96 7.99 43.36
C MET A 1 14.02 7.72 42.18
N ILE A 2 14.43 6.99 41.13
CA ILE A 2 13.56 6.68 39.95
C ILE A 2 12.22 6.02 40.33
N LYS A 3 12.24 5.03 41.24
CA LYS A 3 11.01 4.36 41.74
C LYS A 3 10.02 5.33 42.42
N LEU A 4 10.52 6.42 43.00
CA LEU A 4 9.69 7.44 43.65
C LEU A 4 8.96 8.29 42.61
N TYR A 5 9.65 8.72 41.56
CA TYR A 5 9.05 9.50 40.47
C TYR A 5 7.91 8.73 39.79
N PHE A 6 8.10 7.44 39.49
CA PHE A 6 7.02 6.62 38.94
C PHE A 6 5.85 6.44 39.90
N LYS A 7 6.12 6.20 41.19
CA LYS A 7 5.05 6.07 42.19
C LYS A 7 4.22 7.36 42.33
N GLN A 8 4.88 8.52 42.30
CA GLN A 8 4.21 9.83 42.30
C GLN A 8 3.41 10.05 41.02
N ALA A 9 3.99 9.74 39.85
CA ALA A 9 3.31 9.87 38.57
C ALA A 9 2.04 9.02 38.48
N PHE A 10 2.07 7.78 39.00
CA PHE A 10 0.89 6.93 39.10
C PHE A 10 -0.20 7.49 40.02
N HIS A 11 0.19 8.14 41.13
CA HIS A 11 -0.78 8.76 42.03
C HIS A 11 -1.46 9.97 41.37
N LEU A 12 -0.66 10.82 40.72
CA LEU A 12 -1.13 12.02 40.01
C LEU A 12 -2.06 11.70 38.84
N LEU A 13 -1.82 10.58 38.15
CA LEU A 13 -2.73 10.03 37.14
C LEU A 13 -4.16 9.83 37.70
N GLY A 14 -4.26 9.37 38.96
CA GLY A 14 -5.52 9.08 39.65
C GLY A 14 -6.22 10.31 40.25
N GLU A 15 -5.47 11.37 40.60
CA GLU A 15 -6.04 12.60 41.18
C GLU A 15 -6.86 13.40 40.16
N ASN A 16 -6.37 13.53 38.92
CA ASN A 16 -7.05 14.31 37.87
C ASN A 16 -7.54 13.44 36.72
N LYS A 17 -8.46 12.51 37.01
CA LYS A 17 -8.98 11.51 36.06
C LYS A 17 -9.42 12.08 34.71
N LEU A 18 -10.06 13.25 34.69
CA LEU A 18 -10.52 13.88 33.45
C LEU A 18 -9.35 14.35 32.57
N LEU A 19 -8.40 15.11 33.13
CA LEU A 19 -7.23 15.59 32.39
C LEU A 19 -6.30 14.44 31.96
N SER A 20 -6.17 13.43 32.82
CA SER A 20 -5.44 12.20 32.52
C SER A 20 -6.06 11.46 31.35
N SER A 21 -7.39 11.26 31.36
CA SER A 21 -8.11 10.56 30.29
C SER A 21 -8.03 11.32 28.97
N ILE A 22 -8.22 12.64 28.98
CA ILE A 22 -8.09 13.47 27.77
C ILE A 22 -6.69 13.38 27.18
N SER A 23 -5.65 13.40 28.03
CA SER A 23 -4.26 13.27 27.57
C SER A 23 -4.00 11.89 26.94
N ILE A 24 -4.44 10.82 27.60
CA ILE A 24 -4.25 9.44 27.13
C ILE A 24 -4.99 9.22 25.81
N ILE A 25 -6.26 9.62 25.72
CA ILE A 25 -7.09 9.47 24.52
C ILE A 25 -6.53 10.31 23.37
N GLY A 26 -6.13 11.55 23.63
CA GLY A 26 -5.54 12.43 22.61
C GLY A 26 -4.24 11.85 22.04
N THR A 27 -3.36 11.34 22.90
CA THR A 27 -2.13 10.65 22.47
C THR A 27 -2.44 9.34 21.75
N ALA A 28 -3.43 8.58 22.21
CA ALA A 28 -3.83 7.33 21.56
C ALA A 28 -4.36 7.57 20.15
N LEU A 29 -5.22 8.56 19.97
CA LEU A 29 -5.80 8.90 18.67
C LEU A 29 -4.71 9.36 17.68
N ALA A 30 -3.78 10.20 18.14
CA ALA A 30 -2.64 10.65 17.36
C ALA A 30 -1.78 9.49 16.82
N ILE A 31 -1.40 8.59 17.73
CA ILE A 31 -0.61 7.40 17.39
C ILE A 31 -1.41 6.51 16.44
N ALA A 32 -2.71 6.32 16.70
CA ALA A 32 -3.56 5.52 15.84
C ALA A 32 -3.64 6.06 14.40
N MET A 33 -3.80 7.38 14.22
CA MET A 33 -3.85 8.00 12.89
C MET A 33 -2.53 7.86 12.12
N ILE A 34 -1.40 8.09 12.78
CA ILE A 34 -0.07 7.92 12.17
C ILE A 34 0.15 6.46 11.79
N MET A 35 -0.22 5.53 12.67
CA MET A 35 -0.10 4.10 12.42
C MET A 35 -0.94 3.66 11.22
N VAL A 36 -2.17 4.14 11.09
CA VAL A 36 -3.02 3.84 9.94
C VAL A 36 -2.35 4.28 8.64
N ILE A 37 -1.79 5.48 8.56
CA ILE A 37 -1.08 5.96 7.36
C ILE A 37 0.13 5.10 7.04
N VAL A 38 0.93 4.77 8.05
CA VAL A 38 2.13 3.92 7.89
C VAL A 38 1.74 2.54 7.38
N ILE A 39 0.68 1.94 7.94
CA ILE A 39 0.13 0.65 7.51
C ILE A 39 -0.35 0.72 6.06
N THR A 40 -1.10 1.76 5.68
CA THR A 40 -1.60 1.93 4.30
C THR A 40 -0.46 2.09 3.31
N LEU A 41 0.57 2.88 3.65
CA LEU A 41 1.75 3.03 2.81
C LEU A 41 2.49 1.69 2.65
N ARG A 42 2.69 0.95 3.75
CA ARG A 42 3.31 -0.38 3.74
C ARG A 42 2.53 -1.38 2.90
N ALA A 43 1.22 -1.47 3.06
CA ALA A 43 0.37 -2.35 2.25
C ALA A 43 0.52 -2.06 0.74
N THR A 44 0.76 -0.79 0.40
CA THR A 44 0.96 -0.34 -0.98
C THR A 44 2.35 -0.70 -1.51
N ILE A 45 3.43 -0.54 -0.75
CA ILE A 45 4.80 -0.63 -1.29
C ILE A 45 5.58 -1.88 -0.89
N ALA A 46 5.23 -2.50 0.24
CA ALA A 46 6.02 -3.59 0.77
C ALA A 46 5.85 -4.86 -0.05
N PRO A 47 6.93 -5.62 -0.30
CA PRO A 47 6.86 -6.87 -1.03
C PRO A 47 6.17 -7.95 -0.19
N PHE A 48 5.30 -8.72 -0.83
CA PHE A 48 4.68 -9.91 -0.26
C PHE A 48 4.14 -10.82 -1.36
N ALA A 49 4.02 -12.12 -1.11
CA ALA A 49 3.59 -13.06 -2.12
C ALA A 49 2.16 -12.77 -2.65
N PRO A 50 1.93 -12.84 -3.97
CA PRO A 50 2.87 -13.24 -5.03
C PRO A 50 3.69 -12.08 -5.63
N GLU A 51 3.48 -10.84 -5.18
CA GLU A 51 4.24 -9.66 -5.60
C GLU A 51 5.48 -9.45 -4.71
N THR A 52 6.38 -10.42 -4.67
CA THR A 52 7.60 -10.36 -3.83
C THR A 52 8.65 -9.41 -4.38
N HIS A 53 8.58 -9.07 -5.68
CA HIS A 53 9.59 -8.28 -6.40
C HIS A 53 9.23 -6.80 -6.61
N ARG A 54 8.36 -6.21 -5.77
CA ARG A 54 7.86 -4.82 -5.97
C ARG A 54 8.97 -3.76 -6.08
N ASP A 55 10.11 -3.98 -5.45
CA ASP A 55 11.26 -3.06 -5.43
C ASP A 55 12.05 -3.05 -6.75
N ARG A 56 12.04 -4.16 -7.50
CA ARG A 56 12.75 -4.36 -8.77
C ARG A 56 11.83 -4.60 -9.96
N MET A 57 10.53 -4.35 -9.81
CA MET A 57 9.52 -4.48 -10.87
C MET A 57 9.18 -3.12 -11.50
N LEU A 58 9.10 -3.10 -12.83
CA LEU A 58 8.60 -1.98 -13.62
C LEU A 58 7.28 -2.36 -14.30
N ILE A 59 6.38 -1.38 -14.45
CA ILE A 59 5.01 -1.58 -14.91
C ILE A 59 4.69 -0.59 -16.02
N PHE A 60 4.13 -1.10 -17.12
CA PHE A 60 3.61 -0.30 -18.22
C PHE A 60 2.12 -0.62 -18.39
N ARG A 61 1.26 0.40 -18.28
CA ARG A 61 -0.21 0.20 -18.39
C ARG A 61 -0.82 0.98 -19.52
N PHE A 62 -0.34 2.19 -19.79
CA PHE A 62 -1.00 3.09 -20.73
C PHE A 62 -0.02 3.75 -21.67
N ALA A 63 -0.51 4.19 -22.82
CA ALA A 63 0.20 5.02 -23.75
C ALA A 63 -0.74 6.07 -24.34
N GLY A 64 -0.17 7.12 -24.93
CA GLY A 64 -0.87 7.99 -25.86
C GLY A 64 -0.47 7.66 -27.29
N LEU A 65 -1.42 7.56 -28.20
CA LEU A 65 -1.19 7.50 -29.64
C LEU A 65 -1.57 8.85 -30.24
N GLN A 66 -0.56 9.59 -30.72
CA GLN A 66 -0.71 10.94 -31.25
C GLN A 66 -0.63 10.90 -32.78
N SER A 67 -1.61 11.48 -33.47
CA SER A 67 -1.52 11.67 -34.92
C SER A 67 -0.51 12.76 -35.25
N LYS A 68 0.36 12.52 -36.24
CA LYS A 68 1.29 13.53 -36.76
C LYS A 68 0.63 14.53 -37.70
N SER A 69 -0.44 14.11 -38.40
CA SER A 69 -1.18 14.99 -39.31
C SER A 69 -2.20 15.86 -38.59
N ASN A 70 -2.79 15.36 -37.50
CA ASN A 70 -3.72 16.10 -36.66
C ASN A 70 -3.26 16.08 -35.19
N VAL A 71 -2.54 17.13 -34.79
CA VAL A 71 -2.03 17.27 -33.41
C VAL A 71 -3.13 17.32 -32.34
N ASN A 72 -4.38 17.61 -32.72
CA ASN A 72 -5.51 17.62 -31.79
C ASN A 72 -6.15 16.24 -31.61
N TRP A 73 -5.79 15.25 -32.42
CA TRP A 73 -6.28 13.89 -32.29
C TRP A 73 -5.30 13.04 -31.49
N GLN A 74 -5.78 12.50 -30.37
CA GLN A 74 -5.00 11.58 -29.54
C GLN A 74 -5.89 10.49 -28.97
N SER A 75 -5.44 9.24 -29.08
CA SER A 75 -6.02 8.12 -28.33
C SER A 75 -5.17 7.85 -27.10
N ASN A 76 -5.77 7.76 -25.92
CA ASN A 76 -5.04 7.49 -24.68
C ASN A 76 -5.64 6.25 -24.01
N GLY A 77 -4.81 5.24 -23.75
CA GLY A 77 -5.28 3.95 -23.26
C GLY A 77 -4.19 2.89 -23.25
N PRO A 78 -4.55 1.62 -22.99
CA PRO A 78 -3.62 0.50 -23.07
C PRO A 78 -3.20 0.19 -24.52
N ILE A 79 -2.07 -0.50 -24.67
CA ILE A 79 -1.54 -0.93 -25.98
C ILE A 79 -2.03 -2.33 -26.34
N GLY A 80 -2.04 -2.66 -27.63
CA GLY A 80 -2.38 -3.99 -28.12
C GLY A 80 -1.28 -5.02 -27.83
N TYR A 81 -1.64 -6.30 -27.84
CA TYR A 81 -0.69 -7.39 -27.58
C TYR A 81 0.49 -7.37 -28.56
N ASN A 82 0.23 -7.17 -29.85
CA ASN A 82 1.29 -7.12 -30.87
C ASN A 82 2.26 -5.95 -30.65
N THR A 83 1.73 -4.78 -30.26
CA THR A 83 2.55 -3.62 -29.88
C THR A 83 3.37 -3.91 -28.62
N ALA A 84 2.76 -4.50 -27.58
CA ALA A 84 3.45 -4.87 -26.36
C ALA A 84 4.55 -5.92 -26.61
N LYS A 85 4.27 -6.92 -27.45
CA LYS A 85 5.23 -7.93 -27.87
C LYS A 85 6.41 -7.31 -28.60
N ALA A 86 6.17 -6.43 -29.57
CA ALA A 86 7.23 -5.75 -30.33
C ALA A 86 8.08 -4.82 -29.45
N CYS A 87 7.45 -4.08 -28.54
CA CYS A 87 8.14 -3.07 -27.73
C CYS A 87 8.82 -3.62 -26.48
N PHE A 88 8.35 -4.74 -25.92
CA PHE A 88 8.80 -5.21 -24.60
C PHE A 88 9.26 -6.67 -24.57
N LYS A 89 8.61 -7.62 -25.27
CA LYS A 89 9.03 -9.03 -25.23
C LYS A 89 10.40 -9.27 -25.91
N ALA A 90 10.84 -8.36 -26.77
CA ALA A 90 12.16 -8.40 -27.42
C ALA A 90 13.31 -7.83 -26.55
N MET A 91 13.02 -7.36 -25.33
CA MET A 91 14.05 -6.83 -24.43
C MET A 91 15.00 -7.92 -23.93
N THR A 92 16.27 -7.56 -23.72
CA THR A 92 17.34 -8.48 -23.30
C THR A 92 17.95 -8.15 -21.94
N ILE A 93 17.80 -6.90 -21.51
CA ILE A 93 18.30 -6.43 -20.21
C ILE A 93 17.53 -7.04 -19.03
N PRO A 94 16.18 -6.99 -18.98
CA PRO A 94 15.42 -7.50 -17.83
C PRO A 94 15.51 -9.03 -17.70
N GLU A 95 15.15 -9.53 -16.51
CA GLU A 95 15.12 -10.97 -16.21
C GLU A 95 13.90 -11.67 -16.84
N ALA A 96 12.76 -10.98 -16.87
CA ALA A 96 11.51 -11.48 -17.42
C ALA A 96 10.57 -10.33 -17.80
N VAL A 97 9.71 -10.57 -18.79
CA VAL A 97 8.67 -9.64 -19.25
C VAL A 97 7.38 -10.43 -19.43
N SER A 98 6.33 -10.01 -18.74
CA SER A 98 4.98 -10.57 -18.85
C SER A 98 4.02 -9.55 -19.45
N ILE A 99 3.15 -10.01 -20.33
CA ILE A 99 2.03 -9.27 -20.89
C ILE A 99 0.74 -9.90 -20.37
N THR A 100 -0.16 -9.06 -19.87
CA THR A 100 -1.44 -9.48 -19.29
C THR A 100 -2.55 -8.60 -19.84
N ASN A 101 -3.80 -8.99 -19.63
CA ASN A 101 -4.90 -8.02 -19.74
C ASN A 101 -4.72 -6.97 -18.63
N ILE A 102 -4.89 -5.71 -19.00
CA ILE A 102 -4.76 -4.58 -18.09
C ILE A 102 -5.80 -4.59 -16.96
N TRP A 103 -6.97 -5.15 -17.22
CA TRP A 103 -8.09 -5.20 -16.29
C TRP A 103 -8.35 -6.63 -15.83
N GLN A 104 -8.64 -6.76 -14.53
CA GLN A 104 -9.28 -7.96 -14.01
C GLN A 104 -10.73 -7.92 -14.43
N GLU A 105 -11.24 -9.03 -14.93
CA GLU A 105 -12.63 -9.15 -15.36
C GLU A 105 -13.43 -9.91 -14.32
N THR A 106 -14.69 -9.52 -14.13
CA THR A 106 -15.63 -10.33 -13.34
C THR A 106 -16.34 -11.27 -14.29
N MET A 107 -16.18 -12.58 -14.09
CA MET A 107 -16.80 -13.62 -14.92
C MET A 107 -17.58 -14.62 -14.06
N LEU A 108 -18.50 -15.34 -14.69
CA LEU A 108 -19.27 -16.40 -14.04
C LEU A 108 -18.58 -17.75 -14.24
N ALA A 109 -18.19 -18.38 -13.14
CA ALA A 109 -17.65 -19.73 -13.11
C ALA A 109 -18.71 -20.72 -12.63
N ALA A 110 -18.85 -21.86 -13.29
CA ALA A 110 -19.78 -22.90 -12.90
C ALA A 110 -19.22 -24.29 -13.17
N LYS A 111 -19.63 -25.27 -12.36
CA LYS A 111 -19.55 -26.67 -12.79
C LYS A 111 -20.45 -26.89 -14.02
N PRO A 112 -20.18 -27.89 -14.88
CA PRO A 112 -21.17 -28.34 -15.84
C PRO A 112 -22.48 -28.68 -15.11
N ALA A 113 -23.57 -27.95 -15.41
CA ALA A 113 -24.87 -28.00 -14.73
C ALA A 113 -24.90 -27.56 -13.24
N GLY A 114 -23.93 -26.78 -12.78
CA GLY A 114 -23.91 -26.16 -11.45
C GLY A 114 -24.43 -24.72 -11.44
N GLU A 115 -24.61 -24.16 -10.25
CA GLU A 115 -24.88 -22.74 -10.07
C GLU A 115 -23.68 -21.88 -10.52
N MET A 116 -23.98 -20.70 -11.03
CA MET A 116 -22.97 -19.73 -11.49
C MET A 116 -22.47 -18.90 -10.31
N GLU A 117 -21.17 -18.92 -10.12
CA GLU A 117 -20.44 -18.16 -9.10
C GLU A 117 -19.67 -17.03 -9.74
N SER A 118 -19.81 -15.81 -9.21
CA SER A 118 -19.01 -14.68 -9.67
C SER A 118 -17.57 -14.82 -9.21
N CYS A 119 -16.62 -14.62 -10.11
CA CYS A 119 -15.20 -14.71 -9.82
C CYS A 119 -14.39 -13.64 -10.55
N SER A 120 -13.27 -13.25 -9.92
CA SER A 120 -12.28 -12.36 -10.54
C SER A 120 -11.33 -13.18 -11.41
N VAL A 121 -11.19 -12.77 -12.67
CA VAL A 121 -10.37 -13.43 -13.69
C VAL A 121 -9.27 -12.48 -14.16
N LEU A 122 -8.05 -13.00 -14.25
CA LEU A 122 -6.94 -12.31 -14.86
C LEU A 122 -6.41 -13.13 -16.05
N GLN A 123 -6.28 -12.48 -17.19
CA GLN A 123 -5.76 -13.10 -18.41
C GLN A 123 -4.26 -12.79 -18.49
N THR A 124 -3.42 -13.82 -18.48
CA THR A 124 -1.97 -13.65 -18.39
C THR A 124 -1.22 -14.49 -19.41
N ASP A 125 0.05 -14.18 -19.60
CA ASP A 125 0.96 -15.00 -20.39
C ASP A 125 1.70 -16.02 -19.53
N GLU A 126 2.55 -16.82 -20.16
CA GLU A 126 3.37 -17.83 -19.49
C GLU A 126 4.43 -17.23 -18.55
N ALA A 127 4.95 -16.05 -18.89
CA ALA A 127 6.00 -15.38 -18.13
C ALA A 127 5.50 -14.78 -16.81
N PHE A 128 4.18 -14.59 -16.68
CA PHE A 128 3.53 -14.10 -15.47
C PHE A 128 3.97 -14.87 -14.22
N TRP A 129 4.01 -16.20 -14.31
CA TRP A 129 4.38 -17.09 -13.22
C TRP A 129 5.86 -17.01 -12.81
N LYS A 130 6.72 -16.43 -13.65
CA LYS A 130 8.13 -16.16 -13.33
C LYS A 130 8.30 -14.82 -12.63
N ILE A 131 7.44 -13.84 -12.92
CA ILE A 131 7.50 -12.50 -12.32
C ILE A 131 6.88 -12.50 -10.92
N PHE A 132 5.73 -13.16 -10.78
CA PHE A 132 4.96 -13.24 -9.56
C PHE A 132 5.15 -14.62 -8.91
N GLU A 133 5.59 -14.65 -7.66
CA GLU A 133 5.92 -15.88 -6.94
C GLU A 133 4.67 -16.50 -6.30
N PHE A 134 3.97 -17.30 -7.10
CA PHE A 134 2.80 -18.06 -6.64
C PHE A 134 3.21 -19.37 -5.96
N GLU A 135 2.51 -19.71 -4.87
CA GLU A 135 2.61 -21.03 -4.26
C GLU A 135 1.53 -21.96 -4.84
N PHE A 136 1.96 -22.93 -5.64
CA PHE A 136 1.10 -23.98 -6.18
C PHE A 136 0.91 -25.09 -5.13
N LEU A 137 -0.35 -25.32 -4.75
CA LEU A 137 -0.74 -26.42 -3.87
C LEU A 137 -0.83 -27.74 -4.63
N SER A 138 -1.27 -27.68 -5.89
CA SER A 138 -1.32 -28.83 -6.80
C SER A 138 -1.23 -28.38 -8.26
N GLY A 139 -0.79 -29.29 -9.14
CA GLY A 139 -0.64 -29.02 -10.57
C GLY A 139 0.52 -28.07 -10.88
N LYS A 140 0.49 -27.44 -12.06
CA LYS A 140 1.54 -26.56 -12.59
C LYS A 140 0.94 -25.40 -13.39
N PRO A 141 1.64 -24.26 -13.52
CA PRO A 141 1.22 -23.22 -14.45
C PRO A 141 1.17 -23.74 -15.90
N TYR A 142 0.38 -23.09 -16.74
CA TYR A 142 0.45 -23.29 -18.19
C TYR A 142 1.75 -22.70 -18.75
N ASP A 143 2.28 -23.31 -19.81
CA ASP A 143 3.58 -22.96 -20.40
C ASP A 143 3.48 -22.20 -21.74
N ASN A 144 4.62 -21.99 -22.40
CA ASN A 144 4.67 -21.34 -23.71
C ASN A 144 3.83 -22.07 -24.76
N ALA A 145 3.83 -23.41 -24.77
CA ALA A 145 3.11 -24.18 -25.77
C ALA A 145 1.61 -24.08 -25.57
N ASP A 146 1.16 -24.08 -24.30
CA ASP A 146 -0.22 -23.82 -23.94
C ASP A 146 -0.68 -22.42 -24.34
N PHE A 147 0.17 -21.41 -24.11
CA PHE A 147 -0.12 -20.04 -24.50
C PHE A 147 -0.19 -19.89 -26.02
N ASP A 148 0.80 -20.39 -26.76
CA ASP A 148 0.83 -20.29 -28.23
C ASP A 148 -0.33 -21.05 -28.90
N ALA A 149 -0.80 -22.14 -28.28
CA ALA A 149 -1.96 -22.90 -28.75
C ALA A 149 -3.32 -22.26 -28.40
N GLY A 150 -3.35 -21.20 -27.59
CA GLY A 150 -4.61 -20.64 -27.07
C GLY A 150 -5.37 -21.65 -26.20
N ALA A 151 -4.66 -22.49 -25.45
CA ALA A 151 -5.26 -23.59 -24.72
C ALA A 151 -6.26 -23.10 -23.67
N ALA A 152 -7.43 -23.75 -23.61
CA ALA A 152 -8.43 -23.49 -22.59
C ALA A 152 -8.04 -24.12 -21.24
N LYS A 153 -6.93 -23.65 -20.68
CA LYS A 153 -6.41 -24.03 -19.36
C LYS A 153 -6.63 -22.91 -18.35
N ALA A 154 -6.78 -23.27 -17.09
CA ALA A 154 -6.91 -22.30 -16.01
C ALA A 154 -6.12 -22.73 -14.77
N VAL A 155 -5.49 -21.75 -14.13
CA VAL A 155 -5.03 -21.86 -12.75
C VAL A 155 -6.10 -21.23 -11.88
N ILE A 156 -6.46 -21.85 -10.76
CA ILE A 156 -7.50 -21.32 -9.86
C ILE A 156 -7.00 -21.22 -8.41
N SER A 157 -7.56 -20.32 -7.64
CA SER A 157 -7.27 -20.22 -6.21
C SER A 157 -7.94 -21.36 -5.42
N GLU A 158 -7.34 -21.75 -4.30
CA GLU A 158 -7.86 -22.82 -3.45
C GLU A 158 -9.30 -22.57 -2.97
N ASP A 159 -9.63 -21.33 -2.59
CA ASP A 159 -10.97 -20.94 -2.17
C ASP A 159 -11.97 -21.09 -3.31
N MET A 160 -11.57 -20.75 -4.55
CA MET A 160 -12.41 -20.95 -5.73
C MET A 160 -12.59 -22.43 -6.06
N ALA A 161 -11.52 -23.22 -5.96
CA ALA A 161 -11.59 -24.67 -6.14
C ALA A 161 -12.59 -25.31 -5.16
N ARG A 162 -12.53 -24.91 -3.89
CA ARG A 162 -13.45 -25.39 -2.83
C ARG A 162 -14.89 -24.90 -3.05
N ARG A 163 -15.11 -23.64 -3.41
CA ARG A 163 -16.46 -23.12 -3.74
C ARG A 163 -17.08 -23.85 -4.91
N LEU A 164 -16.33 -24.04 -5.99
CA LEU A 164 -16.81 -24.78 -7.15
C LEU A 164 -16.97 -26.25 -6.77
N PHE A 165 -15.88 -26.99 -6.56
CA PHE A 165 -15.90 -28.45 -6.55
C PHE A 165 -16.07 -29.09 -5.17
N GLY A 166 -16.08 -28.32 -4.08
CA GLY A 166 -16.07 -28.85 -2.70
C GLY A 166 -14.70 -29.36 -2.23
N THR A 167 -13.66 -29.29 -3.07
CA THR A 167 -12.31 -29.78 -2.78
C THR A 167 -11.25 -28.97 -3.53
N SER A 168 -9.99 -28.97 -3.06
CA SER A 168 -8.82 -28.40 -3.73
C SER A 168 -8.15 -29.36 -4.72
N GLU A 169 -8.47 -30.66 -4.67
CA GLU A 169 -7.95 -31.68 -5.59
C GLU A 169 -8.79 -31.70 -6.88
N VAL A 170 -8.51 -30.73 -7.76
CA VAL A 170 -9.32 -30.45 -8.95
C VAL A 170 -8.53 -30.30 -10.24
N VAL A 171 -7.21 -30.51 -10.20
CA VAL A 171 -6.37 -30.53 -11.40
C VAL A 171 -6.90 -31.60 -12.38
N GLY A 172 -7.02 -31.23 -13.64
CA GLY A 172 -7.60 -32.04 -14.72
C GLY A 172 -9.12 -31.97 -14.83
N LYS A 173 -9.83 -31.38 -13.86
CA LYS A 173 -11.29 -31.18 -13.96
C LYS A 173 -11.63 -30.00 -14.85
N THR A 174 -12.79 -30.06 -15.48
CA THR A 174 -13.33 -28.99 -16.33
C THR A 174 -14.37 -28.17 -15.57
N PHE A 175 -14.36 -26.86 -15.78
CA PHE A 175 -15.43 -25.94 -15.39
C PHE A 175 -15.76 -25.00 -16.54
N LEU A 176 -16.90 -24.33 -16.44
CA LEU A 176 -17.33 -23.32 -17.41
C LEU A 176 -17.01 -21.95 -16.85
N LEU A 177 -16.39 -21.09 -17.66
CA LEU A 177 -16.15 -19.68 -17.39
C LEU A 177 -16.83 -18.85 -18.49
N ASN A 178 -17.86 -18.09 -18.15
CA ASN A 178 -18.77 -17.45 -19.12
C ASN A 178 -19.19 -18.41 -20.24
N HIS A 179 -19.63 -19.62 -19.86
CA HIS A 179 -20.03 -20.72 -20.75
C HIS A 179 -18.92 -21.38 -21.58
N SER A 180 -17.67 -20.91 -21.49
CA SER A 180 -16.52 -21.53 -22.16
C SER A 180 -15.86 -22.57 -21.25
N ALA A 181 -15.56 -23.76 -21.78
CA ALA A 181 -14.97 -24.83 -20.99
C ALA A 181 -13.46 -24.65 -20.80
N TYR A 182 -13.01 -24.64 -19.55
CA TYR A 182 -11.59 -24.60 -19.17
C TYR A 182 -11.21 -25.80 -18.31
N ILE A 183 -10.00 -26.32 -18.52
CA ILE A 183 -9.41 -27.40 -17.72
C ILE A 183 -8.49 -26.81 -16.65
N VAL A 184 -8.68 -27.20 -15.40
CA VAL A 184 -7.80 -26.76 -14.31
C VAL A 184 -6.43 -27.42 -14.46
N CYS A 185 -5.37 -26.62 -14.65
CA CYS A 185 -3.99 -27.12 -14.72
C CYS A 185 -3.21 -26.95 -13.40
N GLY A 186 -3.64 -26.02 -12.53
CA GLY A 186 -3.00 -25.78 -11.24
C GLY A 186 -3.94 -25.12 -10.23
N VAL A 187 -3.63 -25.33 -8.95
CA VAL A 187 -4.32 -24.70 -7.82
C VAL A 187 -3.30 -23.94 -6.99
N VAL A 188 -3.54 -22.66 -6.74
CA VAL A 188 -2.65 -21.79 -5.95
C VAL A 188 -3.28 -21.41 -4.62
N ARG A 189 -2.44 -21.07 -3.63
CA ARG A 189 -2.92 -20.49 -2.37
C ARG A 189 -3.74 -19.21 -2.65
N PRO A 190 -4.81 -18.91 -1.88
CA PRO A 190 -5.58 -17.68 -2.04
C PRO A 190 -4.70 -16.43 -2.00
N VAL A 191 -4.89 -15.56 -2.98
CA VAL A 191 -4.12 -14.31 -3.13
C VAL A 191 -4.84 -13.16 -2.45
N SER A 192 -4.10 -12.33 -1.74
CA SER A 192 -4.65 -11.10 -1.14
C SER A 192 -5.01 -10.08 -2.22
N LYS A 193 -6.16 -9.42 -2.08
CA LYS A 193 -6.58 -8.29 -2.95
C LYS A 193 -5.59 -7.12 -2.92
N LEU A 194 -4.72 -7.05 -1.91
CA LEU A 194 -3.64 -6.04 -1.85
C LEU A 194 -2.58 -6.25 -2.94
N ALA A 195 -2.48 -7.45 -3.53
CA ALA A 195 -1.61 -7.76 -4.66
C ALA A 195 -2.29 -7.28 -5.95
N LYS A 196 -2.39 -5.94 -6.11
CA LYS A 196 -3.22 -5.26 -7.13
C LYS A 196 -3.00 -5.79 -8.55
N TYR A 197 -1.79 -6.18 -8.91
CA TYR A 197 -1.42 -6.57 -10.26
C TYR A 197 -1.46 -8.09 -10.50
N ALA A 198 -1.36 -8.88 -9.44
CA ALA A 198 -1.36 -10.34 -9.53
C ALA A 198 -2.69 -10.99 -9.07
N TYR A 199 -3.53 -10.27 -8.32
CA TYR A 199 -4.75 -10.81 -7.75
C TYR A 199 -5.76 -11.24 -8.83
N ALA A 200 -6.25 -12.47 -8.66
CA ALA A 200 -7.44 -13.02 -9.29
C ALA A 200 -7.88 -14.23 -8.46
N GLN A 201 -9.00 -14.83 -8.83
CA GLN A 201 -9.41 -16.16 -8.36
C GLN A 201 -9.22 -17.23 -9.45
N VAL A 202 -9.15 -16.79 -10.71
CA VAL A 202 -8.91 -17.64 -11.88
C VAL A 202 -7.93 -16.91 -12.81
N TRP A 203 -6.89 -17.60 -13.26
CA TRP A 203 -5.93 -17.11 -14.26
C TRP A 203 -6.01 -17.97 -15.51
N ILE A 204 -6.17 -17.33 -16.67
CA ILE A 204 -6.29 -18.01 -17.98
C ILE A 204 -5.30 -17.43 -18.99
N PRO A 205 -4.83 -18.21 -19.99
CA PRO A 205 -3.96 -17.69 -21.04
C PRO A 205 -4.62 -16.53 -21.79
N LEU A 206 -3.95 -15.39 -21.89
CA LEU A 206 -4.45 -14.24 -22.66
C LEU A 206 -4.81 -14.63 -24.09
N SER A 207 -4.00 -15.46 -24.72
CA SER A 207 -4.20 -16.01 -26.07
C SER A 207 -5.48 -16.82 -26.27
N SER A 208 -6.08 -17.34 -25.19
CA SER A 208 -7.37 -18.06 -25.24
C SER A 208 -8.59 -17.13 -25.27
N THR A 209 -8.37 -15.80 -25.22
CA THR A 209 -9.44 -14.81 -25.07
C THR A 209 -9.44 -13.76 -26.18
N SER A 210 -10.58 -13.07 -26.34
CA SER A 210 -10.72 -11.98 -27.32
C SER A 210 -9.80 -10.78 -27.02
N ALA A 211 -9.35 -10.60 -25.77
CA ALA A 211 -8.43 -9.52 -25.40
C ALA A 211 -7.06 -9.63 -26.10
N PHE A 212 -6.65 -10.84 -26.50
CA PHE A 212 -5.42 -11.07 -27.26
C PHE A 212 -5.41 -10.34 -28.60
N THR A 213 -6.58 -10.32 -29.26
CA THR A 213 -6.78 -9.68 -30.58
C THR A 213 -7.51 -8.35 -30.49
N ALA A 214 -7.94 -7.93 -29.29
CA ALA A 214 -8.67 -6.69 -29.09
C ALA A 214 -7.75 -5.50 -29.32
N THR A 215 -7.93 -4.86 -30.48
CA THR A 215 -7.19 -3.65 -30.87
C THR A 215 -8.13 -2.55 -31.34
N TRP A 216 -7.69 -1.31 -31.20
CA TRP A 216 -8.39 -0.14 -31.73
C TRP A 216 -7.42 0.98 -32.09
N GLY A 217 -7.99 2.06 -32.60
CA GLY A 217 -7.24 3.16 -33.18
C GLY A 217 -6.68 2.77 -34.56
N ASP A 218 -6.24 3.80 -35.28
CA ASP A 218 -5.58 3.60 -36.54
C ASP A 218 -4.31 2.76 -36.35
N ASP A 219 -4.04 1.84 -37.28
CA ASP A 219 -2.96 0.86 -37.25
C ASP A 219 -3.00 -0.23 -36.15
N ASN A 220 -4.11 -0.37 -35.39
CA ASN A 220 -4.28 -1.42 -34.36
C ASN A 220 -3.21 -1.41 -33.25
N ILE A 221 -2.67 -0.23 -32.93
CA ILE A 221 -1.61 -0.05 -31.92
C ILE A 221 -2.16 -0.12 -30.48
N MET A 222 -3.39 0.36 -30.27
CA MET A 222 -4.05 0.36 -28.96
C MET A 222 -4.77 -0.96 -28.73
N GLY A 223 -5.01 -1.34 -27.47
CA GLY A 223 -5.63 -2.62 -27.12
C GLY A 223 -5.72 -2.81 -25.61
N MET A 224 -5.89 -4.04 -25.12
CA MET A 224 -6.25 -4.29 -23.71
C MET A 224 -5.11 -4.80 -22.83
N THR A 225 -3.85 -4.47 -23.11
CA THR A 225 -2.71 -5.08 -22.40
C THR A 225 -1.99 -4.17 -21.42
N ALA A 226 -1.43 -4.79 -20.37
CA ALA A 226 -0.43 -4.22 -19.48
C ALA A 226 0.83 -5.10 -19.49
N VAL A 227 1.99 -4.48 -19.27
CA VAL A 227 3.30 -5.15 -19.26
C VAL A 227 3.94 -5.03 -17.89
N TYR A 228 4.42 -6.15 -17.37
CA TYR A 228 5.20 -6.24 -16.14
C TYR A 228 6.61 -6.68 -16.49
N ILE A 229 7.61 -5.97 -15.96
CA ILE A 229 9.01 -6.18 -16.29
C ILE A 229 9.76 -6.43 -14.98
N LEU A 230 10.39 -7.58 -14.85
CA LEU A 230 11.22 -7.93 -13.71
C LEU A 230 12.68 -7.59 -14.04
N ALA A 231 13.26 -6.60 -13.35
CA ALA A 231 14.66 -6.24 -13.51
C ALA A 231 15.56 -7.19 -12.70
N LYS A 232 16.80 -7.43 -13.16
CA LYS A 232 17.79 -8.21 -12.40
C LYS A 232 18.22 -7.45 -11.15
N SER A 233 18.48 -6.15 -11.31
CA SER A 233 18.65 -5.19 -10.21
C SER A 233 17.78 -3.96 -10.44
N LYS A 234 17.43 -3.26 -9.35
CA LYS A 234 16.82 -1.92 -9.40
C LYS A 234 17.69 -0.92 -10.16
N ASP A 235 19.01 -1.12 -10.17
CA ASP A 235 19.97 -0.26 -10.87
C ASP A 235 19.84 -0.36 -12.40
N ASP A 236 19.19 -1.41 -12.91
CA ASP A 236 18.98 -1.61 -14.36
C ASP A 236 17.81 -0.77 -14.90
N PHE A 237 17.03 -0.10 -14.05
CA PHE A 237 15.84 0.65 -14.47
C PHE A 237 16.12 1.69 -15.57
N PRO A 238 17.18 2.51 -15.53
CA PRO A 238 17.49 3.44 -16.61
C PRO A 238 17.79 2.72 -17.92
N ALA A 239 18.51 1.60 -17.87
CA ALA A 239 18.88 0.83 -19.04
C ALA A 239 17.66 0.14 -19.67
N ILE A 240 16.77 -0.43 -18.85
CA ILE A 240 15.49 -1.02 -19.30
C ILE A 240 14.61 0.04 -19.97
N ARG A 241 14.52 1.25 -19.39
CA ARG A 241 13.75 2.35 -20.00
C ARG A 241 14.32 2.77 -21.35
N GLN A 242 15.63 2.87 -21.46
CA GLN A 242 16.29 3.19 -22.72
C GLN A 242 16.07 2.09 -23.78
N GLU A 243 16.11 0.81 -23.38
CA GLU A 243 15.83 -0.30 -24.29
C GLU A 243 14.36 -0.28 -24.76
N ALA A 244 13.41 -0.03 -23.85
CA ALA A 244 12.00 0.12 -24.20
C ALA A 244 11.76 1.27 -25.18
N ASP A 245 12.40 2.43 -24.98
CA ASP A 245 12.30 3.57 -25.91
C ASP A 245 12.93 3.27 -27.28
N ARG A 246 14.04 2.52 -27.31
CA ARG A 246 14.66 2.07 -28.56
C ARG A 246 13.74 1.13 -29.33
N LEU A 247 13.17 0.13 -28.67
CA LEU A 247 12.24 -0.82 -29.31
C LEU A 247 10.94 -0.13 -29.76
N ARG A 248 10.42 0.80 -28.97
CA ARG A 248 9.31 1.69 -29.37
C ARG A 248 9.62 2.45 -30.65
N ALA A 249 10.82 3.04 -30.76
CA ALA A 249 11.21 3.78 -31.95
C ALA A 249 11.32 2.88 -33.19
N ILE A 250 11.86 1.66 -33.03
CA ILE A 250 11.90 0.64 -34.10
C ILE A 250 10.49 0.25 -34.55
N PHE A 251 9.59 -0.01 -33.61
CA PHE A 251 8.19 -0.34 -33.90
C PHE A 251 7.50 0.83 -34.64
N MET A 252 7.69 2.07 -34.18
CA MET A 252 7.10 3.27 -34.79
C MET A 252 7.66 3.62 -36.17
N ALA A 253 8.82 3.09 -36.57
CA ALA A 253 9.31 3.23 -37.94
C ALA A 253 8.35 2.57 -38.97
N GLY A 254 7.58 1.55 -38.55
CA GLY A 254 6.52 0.93 -39.36
C GLY A 254 5.19 1.70 -39.36
N HIS A 255 5.04 2.72 -38.52
CA HIS A 255 3.80 3.47 -38.30
C HIS A 255 4.03 4.98 -38.48
N PRO A 256 4.29 5.44 -39.72
CA PRO A 256 4.78 6.80 -39.96
C PRO A 256 3.78 7.90 -39.57
N ASN A 257 2.48 7.60 -39.53
CA ASN A 257 1.41 8.57 -39.28
C ASN A 257 1.19 8.89 -37.79
N PHE A 258 1.76 8.08 -36.89
CA PHE A 258 1.51 8.20 -35.46
C PHE A 258 2.81 8.24 -34.65
N ASP A 259 2.71 8.80 -33.45
CA ASP A 259 3.72 8.70 -32.40
C ASP A 259 3.13 8.01 -31.17
N LEU A 260 3.78 6.93 -30.73
CA LEU A 260 3.46 6.26 -29.48
C LEU A 260 4.20 6.93 -28.32
N LEU A 261 3.45 7.48 -27.37
CA LEU A 261 3.93 8.26 -26.23
C LEU A 261 3.83 7.45 -24.93
N TYR A 262 4.98 7.12 -24.33
CA TYR A 262 5.04 6.36 -23.08
C TYR A 262 4.82 7.20 -21.81
N ARG A 263 4.96 8.53 -21.89
CA ARG A 263 4.75 9.45 -20.76
C ARG A 263 5.57 9.07 -19.51
N GLY A 264 6.84 8.72 -19.71
CA GLY A 264 7.80 8.38 -18.65
C GLY A 264 7.76 6.92 -18.16
N GLN A 265 6.91 6.08 -18.75
CA GLN A 265 6.85 4.64 -18.48
C GLN A 265 7.99 3.87 -19.19
N PRO A 266 8.33 2.65 -18.72
CA PRO A 266 7.70 1.90 -17.63
C PRO A 266 7.97 2.47 -16.22
N ASP A 267 6.94 2.48 -15.38
CA ASP A 267 6.90 3.07 -14.05
C ASP A 267 7.40 2.10 -12.97
N THR A 268 8.00 2.60 -11.89
CA THR A 268 8.23 1.77 -10.70
C THR A 268 6.89 1.45 -10.02
N TYR A 269 6.85 0.42 -9.18
CA TYR A 269 5.63 0.01 -8.48
C TYR A 269 4.89 1.18 -7.81
N PHE A 270 5.60 2.02 -7.06
CA PHE A 270 5.01 3.19 -6.39
C PHE A 270 4.44 4.20 -7.38
N VAL A 271 5.12 4.47 -8.49
CA VAL A 271 4.67 5.42 -9.51
C VAL A 271 3.43 4.89 -10.23
N ALA A 272 3.42 3.59 -10.55
CA ALA A 272 2.28 2.93 -11.18
C ALA A 272 1.03 2.93 -10.27
N ALA A 273 1.22 2.79 -8.95
CA ALA A 273 0.11 2.87 -7.98
C ALA A 273 -0.53 4.27 -7.91
N GLN A 274 0.20 5.33 -8.31
CA GLN A 274 -0.31 6.71 -8.36
C GLN A 274 -0.87 7.10 -9.74
N ARG A 275 -0.71 6.26 -10.77
CA ARG A 275 -1.15 6.57 -12.13
C ARG A 275 -2.64 6.24 -12.30
N TYR A 276 -3.47 7.28 -12.26
CA TYR A 276 -4.92 7.16 -12.44
C TYR A 276 -5.38 7.20 -13.91
N SER A 277 -4.58 7.79 -14.82
CA SER A 277 -5.00 8.01 -16.21
C SER A 277 -3.86 7.79 -17.21
N ALA A 278 -4.24 7.48 -18.45
CA ALA A 278 -3.37 7.42 -19.61
C ALA A 278 -2.89 8.80 -20.09
N ASN A 279 -3.59 9.88 -19.72
CA ASN A 279 -3.37 11.20 -20.29
C ASN A 279 -2.13 11.92 -19.75
N ASN A 280 -1.70 11.65 -18.52
CA ASN A 280 -0.61 12.40 -17.91
C ASN A 280 0.25 11.49 -17.02
N PRO A 281 1.57 11.74 -16.92
CA PRO A 281 2.39 11.17 -15.85
C PRO A 281 1.78 11.50 -14.48
N PRO A 282 1.83 10.57 -13.51
CA PRO A 282 1.38 10.87 -12.15
C PRO A 282 2.22 11.98 -11.53
N ALA A 283 1.58 12.88 -10.79
CA ALA A 283 2.23 13.96 -10.05
C ALA A 283 2.88 13.43 -8.76
N VAL A 284 3.79 12.47 -8.87
CA VAL A 284 4.37 11.73 -7.74
C VAL A 284 5.01 12.65 -6.72
N LYS A 285 5.71 13.69 -7.17
CA LYS A 285 6.34 14.68 -6.27
C LYS A 285 5.29 15.43 -5.44
N GLU A 286 4.15 15.75 -6.04
CA GLU A 286 3.06 16.45 -5.35
C GLU A 286 2.36 15.53 -4.35
N ALA A 287 2.10 14.27 -4.74
CA ALA A 287 1.56 13.25 -3.86
C ALA A 287 2.46 13.01 -2.65
N VAL A 288 3.78 12.82 -2.86
CA VAL A 288 4.76 12.66 -1.77
C VAL A 288 4.79 13.90 -0.87
N ARG A 289 4.77 15.11 -1.45
CA ARG A 289 4.71 16.36 -0.68
C ARG A 289 3.44 16.42 0.18
N GLN A 290 2.30 16.02 -0.35
CA GLN A 290 1.03 15.98 0.39
C GLN A 290 1.09 14.95 1.53
N TYR A 291 1.61 13.74 1.28
CA TYR A 291 1.80 12.73 2.33
C TYR A 291 2.69 13.24 3.47
N ILE A 292 3.83 13.88 3.13
CA ILE A 292 4.74 14.46 4.14
C ILE A 292 4.03 15.56 4.93
N LEU A 293 3.29 16.45 4.26
CA LEU A 293 2.57 17.55 4.92
C LEU A 293 1.48 17.01 5.86
N THR A 294 0.67 16.04 5.41
CA THR A 294 -0.34 15.38 6.24
C THR A 294 0.28 14.70 7.45
N LEU A 295 1.39 13.97 7.26
CA LEU A 295 2.10 13.31 8.35
C LEU A 295 2.62 14.32 9.38
N LEU A 296 3.21 15.44 8.93
CA LEU A 296 3.69 16.51 9.80
C LEU A 296 2.55 17.15 10.61
N VAL A 297 1.41 17.45 9.97
CA VAL A 297 0.24 18.01 10.67
C VAL A 297 -0.29 17.04 11.73
N LEU A 298 -0.42 15.75 11.39
CA LEU A 298 -0.87 14.71 12.31
C LEU A 298 0.09 14.48 13.47
N LEU A 299 1.36 14.81 13.29
CA LEU A 299 2.38 14.70 14.33
C LEU A 299 2.42 15.95 15.24
N ILE A 300 2.22 17.14 14.66
CA ILE A 300 2.30 18.42 15.38
C ILE A 300 1.03 18.70 16.20
N VAL A 301 -0.17 18.47 15.65
CA VAL A 301 -1.43 18.82 16.32
C VAL A 301 -1.55 18.15 17.71
N PRO A 302 -1.28 16.85 17.87
CA PRO A 302 -1.29 16.19 19.17
C PRO A 302 -0.17 16.66 20.08
N ALA A 303 1.02 16.94 19.53
CA ALA A 303 2.13 17.48 20.30
C ALA A 303 1.76 18.83 20.91
N VAL A 304 1.19 19.76 20.13
CA VAL A 304 0.76 21.09 20.63
C VAL A 304 -0.30 20.95 21.72
N ASN A 305 -1.29 20.06 21.52
CA ASN A 305 -2.32 19.78 22.52
C ASN A 305 -1.71 19.28 23.83
N LEU A 306 -0.80 18.31 23.77
CA LEU A 306 -0.12 17.76 24.94
C LEU A 306 0.71 18.82 25.67
N SER A 307 1.37 19.71 24.92
CA SER A 307 2.13 20.84 25.47
C SER A 307 1.22 21.77 26.28
N GLY A 308 0.06 22.12 25.72
CA GLY A 308 -0.95 22.97 26.38
C GLY A 308 -1.49 22.34 27.67
N LEU A 309 -1.82 21.05 27.63
CA LEU A 309 -2.29 20.31 28.81
C LEU A 309 -1.21 20.19 29.89
N THR A 310 0.05 20.01 29.49
CA THR A 310 1.18 19.97 30.43
C THR A 310 1.41 21.33 31.07
N LEU A 311 1.38 22.41 30.29
CA LEU A 311 1.51 23.77 30.79
C LEU A 311 0.39 24.12 31.78
N SER A 312 -0.87 23.78 31.47
CA SER A 312 -2.00 24.01 32.36
C SER A 312 -1.83 23.30 33.72
N ARG A 313 -1.40 22.04 33.69
CA ARG A 313 -1.12 21.24 34.90
C ARG A 313 0.02 21.84 35.73
N MET A 314 1.10 22.26 35.07
CA MET A 314 2.24 22.86 35.75
C MET A 314 1.92 24.21 36.37
N ARG A 315 1.10 25.05 35.72
CA ARG A 315 0.63 26.31 36.32
C ARG A 315 -0.16 26.08 37.61
N LYS A 316 -1.04 25.07 37.65
CA LYS A 316 -1.77 24.71 38.89
C LYS A 316 -0.87 24.26 40.03
N ARG A 317 0.36 23.84 39.72
CA ARG A 317 1.36 23.35 40.69
C ARG A 317 2.56 24.29 40.82
N ILE A 318 2.45 25.53 40.33
CA ILE A 318 3.59 26.45 40.31
C ILE A 318 4.03 26.85 41.72
N SER A 319 3.08 27.00 42.64
CA SER A 319 3.33 27.25 44.07
C SER A 319 4.07 26.07 44.74
N GLU A 320 3.64 24.83 44.48
CA GLU A 320 4.32 23.60 44.94
C GLU A 320 5.76 23.55 44.44
N ILE A 321 5.98 23.85 43.15
CA ILE A 321 7.31 23.90 42.52
C ILE A 321 8.16 25.03 43.13
N GLY A 322 7.56 26.20 43.37
CA GLY A 322 8.22 27.35 43.99
C GLY A 322 8.72 27.05 45.41
N VAL A 323 7.89 26.39 46.22
CA VAL A 323 8.26 25.94 47.57
C VAL A 323 9.42 24.93 47.52
N ARG A 324 9.35 23.91 46.65
CA ARG A 324 10.45 22.93 46.51
C ARG A 324 11.77 23.57 46.07
N LYS A 325 11.69 24.55 45.16
CA LYS A 325 12.83 25.31 44.69
C LYS A 325 13.43 26.18 45.81
N ALA A 326 12.60 26.73 46.70
CA ALA A 326 13.05 27.45 47.89
C ALA A 326 13.76 26.55 48.91
N PHE A 327 13.34 25.29 49.04
CA PHE A 327 14.03 24.26 49.84
C PHE A 327 15.27 23.65 49.16
N GLY A 328 15.69 24.17 48.00
CA GLY A 328 16.94 23.77 47.34
C GLY A 328 16.83 22.61 46.35
N ALA A 329 15.63 22.23 45.91
CA ALA A 329 15.47 21.16 44.92
C ALA A 329 16.14 21.54 43.57
N PRO A 330 17.00 20.66 43.00
CA PRO A 330 17.68 20.94 41.75
C PRO A 330 16.69 20.94 40.57
N ARG A 331 16.92 21.84 39.59
CA ARG A 331 16.08 21.95 38.38
C ARG A 331 15.91 20.62 37.62
N ARG A 332 16.93 19.76 37.68
CA ARG A 332 16.92 18.42 37.07
C ARG A 332 15.89 17.50 37.69
N GLU A 333 15.68 17.56 39.00
CA GLU A 333 14.70 16.73 39.72
C GLU A 333 13.27 17.11 39.32
N LEU A 334 12.98 18.42 39.28
CA LEU A 334 11.70 18.94 38.80
C LEU A 334 11.44 18.56 37.33
N MET A 335 12.46 18.64 36.49
CA MET A 335 12.36 18.23 35.08
C MET A 335 12.08 16.73 34.94
N MET A 336 12.84 15.88 35.65
CA MET A 336 12.68 14.43 35.61
C MET A 336 11.30 13.99 36.12
N GLN A 337 10.74 14.70 37.11
CA GLN A 337 9.38 14.43 37.57
C GLN A 337 8.36 14.66 36.44
N VAL A 338 8.37 15.84 35.81
CA VAL A 338 7.43 16.16 34.72
C VAL A 338 7.60 15.23 33.51
N LEU A 339 8.85 14.90 33.16
CA LEU A 339 9.14 13.95 32.09
C LEU A 339 8.62 12.55 32.44
N SER A 340 8.79 12.08 33.68
CA SER A 340 8.27 10.77 34.10
C SER A 340 6.75 10.71 34.14
N GLU A 341 6.06 11.81 34.49
CA GLU A 341 4.62 11.93 34.41
C GLU A 341 4.15 11.80 32.94
N ASN A 342 4.75 12.57 32.02
CA ASN A 342 4.44 12.53 30.59
C ASN A 342 4.82 11.21 29.91
N MET A 343 5.84 10.53 30.42
CA MET A 343 6.22 9.21 29.97
C MET A 343 5.11 8.19 30.21
N LEU A 344 4.45 8.20 31.38
CA LEU A 344 3.33 7.30 31.65
C LEU A 344 2.12 7.62 30.75
N TYR A 345 1.77 8.89 30.56
CA TYR A 345 0.69 9.28 29.63
C TYR A 345 0.99 8.80 28.20
N SER A 346 2.23 8.95 27.75
CA SER A 346 2.66 8.53 26.41
C SER A 346 2.67 7.01 26.26
N LEU A 347 3.03 6.28 27.32
CA LEU A 347 3.03 4.81 27.33
C LEU A 347 1.61 4.26 27.27
N PHE A 348 0.71 4.70 28.15
CA PHE A 348 -0.70 4.26 28.14
C PHE A 348 -1.41 4.71 26.86
N GLY A 349 -1.19 5.96 26.43
CA GLY A 349 -1.71 6.47 25.18
C GLY A 349 -1.21 5.66 23.98
N GLY A 350 0.08 5.30 23.94
CA GLY A 350 0.63 4.52 22.84
C GLY A 350 0.17 3.06 22.81
N ILE A 351 0.01 2.40 23.96
CA ILE A 351 -0.62 1.07 24.02
C ILE A 351 -2.06 1.13 23.50
N LEU A 352 -2.84 2.10 23.98
CA LEU A 352 -4.22 2.29 23.54
C LEU A 352 -4.30 2.66 22.05
N GLY A 353 -3.40 3.51 21.57
CA GLY A 353 -3.31 3.93 20.17
C GLY A 353 -2.96 2.79 19.23
N LEU A 354 -2.06 1.88 19.65
CA LEU A 354 -1.75 0.64 18.94
C LEU A 354 -3.01 -0.21 18.79
N VAL A 355 -3.74 -0.46 19.89
CA VAL A 355 -4.96 -1.26 19.85
C VAL A 355 -5.99 -0.61 18.93
N LEU A 356 -6.19 0.70 19.05
CA LEU A 356 -7.09 1.46 18.18
C LEU A 356 -6.67 1.42 16.71
N SER A 357 -5.38 1.47 16.39
CA SER A 357 -4.92 1.36 15.00
C SER A 357 -5.23 0.01 14.38
N TYR A 358 -5.15 -1.08 15.16
CA TYR A 358 -5.48 -2.41 14.65
C TYR A 358 -6.97 -2.61 14.49
N VAL A 359 -7.77 -2.14 15.45
CA VAL A 359 -9.23 -2.14 15.34
C VAL A 359 -9.66 -1.31 14.12
N ALA A 360 -9.04 -0.14 13.90
CA ALA A 360 -9.31 0.69 12.74
C ALA A 360 -8.90 -0.01 11.43
N ALA A 361 -7.70 -0.60 11.35
CA ALA A 361 -7.26 -1.31 10.15
C ALA A 361 -8.14 -2.53 9.83
N PHE A 362 -8.65 -3.22 10.85
CA PHE A 362 -9.56 -4.36 10.67
C PHE A 362 -10.97 -3.92 10.28
N LEU A 363 -11.58 -2.96 10.98
CA LEU A 363 -12.96 -2.52 10.74
C LEU A 363 -13.08 -1.62 9.53
N LEU A 364 -12.12 -0.72 9.33
CA LEU A 364 -12.10 0.25 8.23
C LEU A 364 -11.21 -0.21 7.08
N GLY A 365 -10.63 -1.42 7.13
CA GLY A 365 -9.79 -1.95 6.06
C GLY A 365 -10.48 -1.85 4.69
N GLY A 366 -11.80 -2.09 4.66
CA GLY A 366 -12.68 -1.82 3.53
C GLY A 366 -12.36 -0.50 2.89
N MET A 367 -12.68 0.56 3.61
CA MET A 367 -12.54 1.95 3.17
C MET A 367 -11.09 2.41 3.02
N LEU A 368 -10.17 1.92 3.87
CA LEU A 368 -8.78 2.36 3.91
C LEU A 368 -7.93 1.78 2.78
N PHE A 369 -8.24 0.56 2.33
CA PHE A 369 -7.52 -0.12 1.26
C PHE A 369 -8.30 -0.14 -0.06
N SER A 370 -9.59 0.24 -0.05
CA SER A 370 -10.39 0.48 -1.26
C SER A 370 -10.23 1.89 -1.82
N VAL A 371 -9.02 2.46 -1.82
CA VAL A 371 -8.81 3.79 -2.44
C VAL A 371 -8.77 3.64 -3.97
N ASP A 372 -9.91 3.26 -4.53
CA ASP A 372 -10.43 3.64 -5.83
C ASP A 372 -11.81 4.25 -5.52
N PHE A 373 -11.86 5.58 -5.35
CA PHE A 373 -13.12 6.31 -5.31
C PHE A 373 -13.80 6.07 -6.68
N VAL A 374 -14.87 5.27 -6.67
CA VAL A 374 -15.67 4.77 -7.81
C VAL A 374 -15.30 3.35 -8.27
N SER A 375 -16.28 2.45 -8.13
CA SER A 375 -16.37 1.09 -8.70
C SER A 375 -15.58 -0.02 -8.02
N ASN A 376 -16.06 -0.45 -6.84
CA ASN A 376 -16.62 -1.79 -6.60
C ASN A 376 -16.59 -2.08 -5.10
N GLY A 377 -17.77 -2.34 -4.52
CA GLY A 377 -17.92 -2.70 -3.12
C GLY A 377 -17.12 -3.96 -2.79
N VAL A 378 -16.30 -3.89 -1.75
CA VAL A 378 -15.53 -5.02 -1.24
C VAL A 378 -16.07 -5.38 0.14
N GLU A 379 -16.85 -6.46 0.21
CA GLU A 379 -17.42 -6.96 1.47
C GLU A 379 -16.54 -7.95 2.21
N ASP A 380 -15.40 -8.38 1.62
CA ASP A 380 -14.53 -9.34 2.30
C ASP A 380 -13.06 -9.02 2.11
N LEU A 381 -12.51 -8.42 3.18
CA LEU A 381 -11.08 -8.25 3.48
C LEU A 381 -10.64 -9.16 4.63
N ARG A 382 -11.46 -10.15 5.00
CA ARG A 382 -11.16 -11.07 6.11
C ARG A 382 -10.01 -12.02 5.81
N THR A 383 -9.65 -12.22 4.55
CA THR A 383 -8.47 -12.98 4.13
C THR A 383 -7.30 -12.04 3.89
N MET A 384 -6.79 -11.42 4.96
CA MET A 384 -5.56 -10.63 4.92
C MET A 384 -4.37 -11.48 5.32
N CYS A 385 -3.26 -11.26 4.61
CA CYS A 385 -1.93 -11.56 5.10
C CYS A 385 -1.69 -10.66 6.32
N VAL A 386 -2.12 -11.13 7.50
CA VAL A 386 -1.87 -10.51 8.80
C VAL A 386 -0.37 -10.18 8.91
N ASP A 387 0.50 -11.01 8.36
CA ASP A 387 1.94 -10.77 8.39
C ASP A 387 2.40 -9.43 7.77
N LEU A 388 1.66 -8.86 6.80
CA LEU A 388 1.99 -7.55 6.20
C LEU A 388 1.54 -6.36 7.05
N LEU A 389 0.44 -6.51 7.80
CA LEU A 389 -0.13 -5.49 8.69
C LEU A 389 0.67 -5.35 9.99
N PHE A 390 1.42 -6.38 10.37
CA PHE A 390 2.03 -6.51 11.68
C PHE A 390 3.56 -6.65 11.61
N ASP A 391 4.26 -5.76 10.89
CA ASP A 391 5.72 -5.67 11.01
C ASP A 391 6.10 -4.98 12.34
N PRO A 392 6.67 -5.70 13.33
CA PRO A 392 6.96 -5.14 14.64
C PRO A 392 8.00 -4.02 14.59
N THR A 393 8.87 -4.01 13.58
CA THR A 393 9.97 -3.04 13.48
C THR A 393 9.45 -1.65 13.11
N VAL A 394 8.58 -1.58 12.11
CA VAL A 394 7.94 -0.34 11.66
C VAL A 394 7.04 0.21 12.76
N PHE A 395 6.30 -0.68 13.43
CA PHE A 395 5.50 -0.33 14.58
C PHE A 395 6.36 0.29 15.69
N LEU A 396 7.45 -0.38 16.07
CA LEU A 396 8.34 0.09 17.13
C LEU A 396 8.96 1.45 16.78
N LEU A 397 9.38 1.64 15.52
CA LEU A 397 9.93 2.91 15.05
C LEU A 397 8.90 4.05 15.09
N ALA A 398 7.68 3.81 14.62
CA ALA A 398 6.60 4.79 14.64
C ALA A 398 6.17 5.14 16.08
N PHE A 399 6.07 4.12 16.94
CA PHE A 399 5.82 4.30 18.37
C PHE A 399 6.93 5.12 19.03
N LEU A 400 8.21 4.78 18.79
CA LEU A 400 9.35 5.51 19.34
C LEU A 400 9.38 6.97 18.85
N ALA A 401 9.10 7.21 17.57
CA ALA A 401 9.04 8.56 17.02
C ALA A 401 7.94 9.40 17.70
N CYS A 402 6.72 8.85 17.81
CA CYS A 402 5.62 9.53 18.50
C CYS A 402 5.91 9.74 19.98
N PHE A 403 6.48 8.74 20.64
CA PHE A 403 6.87 8.79 22.04
C PHE A 403 7.91 9.88 22.31
N LEU A 404 8.96 9.95 21.49
CA LEU A 404 9.99 10.99 21.58
C LEU A 404 9.42 12.39 21.37
N LEU A 405 8.53 12.56 20.39
CA LEU A 405 7.90 13.86 20.12
C LEU A 405 6.95 14.30 21.23
N ASN A 406 6.18 13.38 21.80
CA ASN A 406 5.35 13.65 22.96
C ASN A 406 6.21 14.07 24.17
N LEU A 407 7.32 13.39 24.40
CA LEU A 407 8.26 13.71 25.48
C LEU A 407 8.91 15.09 25.27
N LEU A 408 9.35 15.40 24.05
CA LEU A 408 9.88 16.72 23.69
C LEU A 408 8.83 17.82 23.87
N SER A 409 7.58 17.55 23.49
CA SER A 409 6.48 18.50 23.65
C SER A 409 6.20 18.85 25.11
N ALA A 410 6.37 17.89 26.03
CA ALA A 410 6.26 18.11 27.46
C ALA A 410 7.49 18.81 28.06
N ALA A 411 8.67 18.60 27.50
CA ALA A 411 9.92 19.20 27.98
C ALA A 411 9.94 20.73 27.82
N ILE A 412 9.39 21.26 26.71
CA ILE A 412 9.36 22.70 26.41
C ILE A 412 8.61 23.52 27.50
N PRO A 413 7.34 23.23 27.83
CA PRO A 413 6.62 23.95 28.88
C PRO A 413 7.25 23.70 30.26
N ALA A 414 7.75 22.48 30.52
CA ALA A 414 8.44 22.17 31.76
C ALA A 414 9.66 23.05 31.98
N TRP A 415 10.48 23.22 30.93
CA TRP A 415 11.66 24.05 30.97
C TRP A 415 11.32 25.53 31.20
N ARG A 416 10.25 26.04 30.58
CA ARG A 416 9.78 27.42 30.80
C ARG A 416 9.33 27.65 32.24
N VAL A 417 8.51 26.76 32.80
CA VAL A 417 7.99 26.90 34.18
C VAL A 417 9.08 26.72 35.22
N ILE A 418 10.05 25.81 35.03
CA ILE A 418 11.15 25.63 36.00
C ILE A 418 12.07 26.87 36.05
N ARG A 419 12.12 27.66 34.97
CA ARG A 419 12.91 28.89 34.87
C ARG A 419 12.24 30.13 35.48
N THR A 420 10.95 30.09 35.85
CA THR A 420 10.33 31.25 36.53
C THR A 420 10.99 31.52 37.88
N ASN A 421 11.05 32.79 38.27
CA ASN A 421 11.63 33.18 39.55
C ASN A 421 10.77 32.66 40.70
N ILE A 422 11.43 32.36 41.82
CA ILE A 422 10.78 31.81 43.01
C ILE A 422 9.73 32.79 43.55
N VAL A 423 10.07 34.09 43.55
CA VAL A 423 9.17 35.17 44.01
C VAL A 423 7.90 35.22 43.16
N ASP A 424 8.06 35.17 41.83
CA ASP A 424 6.92 35.19 40.90
C ASP A 424 6.08 33.90 41.03
N ALA A 425 6.73 32.74 41.19
CA ALA A 425 6.05 31.45 41.33
C ALA A 425 5.25 31.31 42.63
N ILE A 426 5.62 32.04 43.69
CA ILE A 426 4.91 32.02 44.99
C ILE A 426 3.85 33.13 45.06
N ASN A 427 4.05 34.25 44.35
CA ASN A 427 3.12 35.39 44.34
C ASN A 427 2.05 35.34 43.23
N GLU A 428 2.13 34.45 42.24
CA GLU A 428 1.05 34.20 41.29
C GLU A 428 -0.20 33.69 42.05
N ARG A 429 -1.16 34.59 42.27
CA ARG A 429 -2.52 34.30 42.75
C ARG A 429 -3.44 33.88 41.61
#